data_AF-A0A3N5P673-F1
#
_entry.id   AF-A0A3N5P673-F1
#
_cell.length_a   1.000
_cell.length_b   1.000
_cell.length_c   1.000
_cell.angle_alpha   90.00
_cell.angle_beta   90.00
_cell.angle_gamma   90.00
#
_symmetry.space_group_name_H-M   'P 1'
#
loop_
_entity.id
_entity.type
_entity.pdbx_description
1 polymer ?
#
loop_
_entity_poly.entity_id
_entity_poly.type
_entity_poly.pdbx_seq_one_letter_code
_entity_poly.pdbx_strand_id
1 'polypeptide(L)'
;MPEDISMEFHVSRQARDRYRFDEALFALTGNVILANLHGARVFAQRMNEKRDLVNFPEQAVKAGHLNAMGLIDEISHQLMQQYRQEINPPVLERALAWLDGRLGRAAVNRTLRRFADEFPALAVYRREIDLDGYLEGETDGVPHRQ
;
A
#
# COMPACT_ATOMS: atom_id res chain seq x y z
N MET A 1 17.33 -13.38 4.98
CA MET A 1 17.27 -12.54 3.77
C MET A 1 16.35 -11.38 4.12
N PRO A 2 16.67 -10.12 3.80
CA PRO A 2 15.62 -9.11 3.83
C PRO A 2 14.54 -9.60 2.85
N GLU A 3 13.30 -9.70 3.32
CA GLU A 3 12.18 -10.06 2.45
C GLU A 3 12.13 -9.03 1.33
N ASP A 4 12.17 -9.49 0.08
CA ASP A 4 11.92 -8.64 -1.09
C ASP A 4 10.61 -7.90 -0.83
N ILE A 5 10.67 -6.57 -0.79
CA ILE A 5 9.52 -5.73 -0.51
C ILE A 5 8.51 -5.98 -1.64
N SER A 6 7.40 -6.64 -1.35
CA SER A 6 6.39 -6.93 -2.36
C SER A 6 5.53 -5.69 -2.61
N MET A 7 4.88 -5.58 -3.78
CA MET A 7 3.78 -4.61 -3.91
C MET A 7 2.65 -5.05 -2.96
N GLU A 8 2.25 -4.18 -2.04
CA GLU A 8 1.30 -4.52 -0.97
C GLU A 8 0.11 -3.57 -0.93
N PHE A 9 -1.02 -4.10 -0.42
CA PHE A 9 -2.20 -3.28 -0.13
C PHE A 9 -1.91 -2.36 1.06
N HIS A 10 -1.63 -1.09 0.77
CA HIS A 10 -1.26 -0.11 1.77
C HIS A 10 -2.48 0.29 2.62
N VAL A 11 -2.41 -0.03 3.92
CA VAL A 11 -3.36 0.45 4.92
C VAL A 11 -2.76 1.65 5.63
N SER A 12 -3.53 2.73 5.76
CA SER A 12 -3.05 3.93 6.44
C SER A 12 -2.58 3.64 7.87
N ARG A 13 -1.51 4.30 8.29
CA ARG A 13 -0.97 4.21 9.67
C ARG A 13 -2.08 4.45 10.70
N GLN A 14 -2.90 5.47 10.48
CA GLN A 14 -4.02 5.79 11.36
C GLN A 14 -5.03 4.63 11.48
N ALA A 15 -5.35 3.95 10.38
CA ALA A 15 -6.26 2.80 10.42
C ALA A 15 -5.60 1.61 11.15
N ARG A 16 -4.32 1.34 10.87
CA ARG A 16 -3.55 0.32 11.57
C ARG A 16 -3.52 0.57 13.08
N ASP A 17 -3.23 1.80 13.51
CA ASP A 17 -3.20 2.18 14.92
C ASP A 17 -4.60 2.07 15.57
N ARG A 18 -5.63 2.64 14.92
CA ARG A 18 -7.01 2.69 15.45
C ARG A 18 -7.59 1.29 15.68
N TYR A 19 -7.35 0.39 14.74
CA TYR A 19 -7.87 -0.98 14.74
C TYR A 19 -6.80 -2.00 15.15
N ARG A 20 -5.64 -1.53 15.65
CA ARG A 20 -4.50 -2.32 16.14
C ARG A 20 -3.97 -3.37 15.16
N PHE A 21 -4.12 -3.17 13.85
CA PHE A 21 -3.86 -4.16 12.82
C PHE A 21 -2.47 -3.99 12.19
N ASP A 22 -1.61 -4.98 12.37
CA ASP A 22 -0.20 -4.97 12.00
C ASP A 22 0.19 -6.11 11.05
N GLU A 23 -0.76 -6.67 10.30
CA GLU A 23 -0.52 -7.71 9.30
C GLU A 23 -0.63 -7.16 7.86
N ALA A 24 -0.12 -7.91 6.89
CA ALA A 24 -0.46 -7.72 5.49
C ALA A 24 -1.85 -8.32 5.21
N LEU A 25 -2.64 -7.65 4.38
CA LEU A 25 -3.91 -8.19 3.88
C LEU A 25 -3.72 -8.89 2.54
N PHE A 26 -2.96 -8.26 1.65
CA PHE A 26 -2.65 -8.72 0.30
C PHE A 26 -1.24 -8.29 -0.05
N ALA A 27 -0.52 -9.20 -0.70
CA ALA A 27 0.83 -9.00 -1.20
C ALA A 27 0.95 -9.65 -2.58
N LEU A 28 1.67 -8.98 -3.47
CA LEU A 28 2.02 -9.48 -4.79
C LEU A 28 3.51 -9.78 -4.87
N THR A 29 3.84 -11.05 -5.02
CA THR A 29 5.21 -11.47 -5.35
C THR A 29 5.22 -12.04 -6.76
N GLY A 30 5.71 -11.26 -7.73
CA GLY A 30 5.66 -11.61 -9.15
C GLY A 30 4.22 -11.69 -9.67
N ASN A 31 3.76 -12.91 -10.00
CA ASN A 31 2.40 -13.18 -10.53
C ASN A 31 1.49 -13.87 -9.50
N VAL A 32 1.89 -13.94 -8.24
CA VAL A 32 1.18 -14.69 -7.19
C VAL A 32 0.54 -13.74 -6.19
N ILE A 33 -0.78 -13.87 -6.03
CA ILE A 33 -1.56 -13.13 -5.04
C ILE A 33 -1.56 -13.92 -3.73
N LEU A 34 -1.04 -13.34 -2.67
CA LEU A 34 -1.08 -13.90 -1.33
C LEU A 34 -2.14 -13.18 -0.49
N ALA A 35 -3.34 -13.77 -0.42
CA ALA A 35 -4.46 -13.22 0.32
C ALA A 35 -4.52 -13.74 1.78
N ASN A 36 -4.44 -12.83 2.76
CA ASN A 36 -4.65 -13.16 4.16
C ASN A 36 -6.14 -13.05 4.54
N LEU A 37 -6.91 -14.08 4.17
CA LEU A 37 -8.36 -14.13 4.42
C LEU A 37 -8.69 -14.08 5.93
N HIS A 38 -7.81 -14.62 6.77
CA HIS A 38 -7.96 -14.53 8.22
C HIS A 38 -7.76 -13.09 8.70
N GLY A 39 -6.68 -12.44 8.27
CA GLY A 39 -6.39 -11.03 8.55
C GLY A 39 -7.52 -10.10 8.13
N ALA A 40 -8.15 -10.33 6.96
CA ALA A 40 -9.32 -9.57 6.54
C ALA A 40 -10.53 -9.74 7.49
N ARG A 41 -10.76 -10.95 8.03
CA ARG A 41 -11.83 -11.19 9.01
C ARG A 41 -11.54 -10.50 10.34
N VAL A 42 -10.30 -10.64 10.84
CA VAL A 42 -9.85 -9.99 12.08
C VAL A 42 -9.94 -8.47 11.94
N PHE A 43 -9.51 -7.91 10.80
CA PHE A 43 -9.54 -6.47 10.58
C PHE A 43 -10.98 -5.94 10.52
N ALA A 44 -11.87 -6.61 9.77
CA ALA A 44 -13.29 -6.27 9.75
C ALA A 44 -13.93 -6.34 11.14
N GLN A 45 -13.62 -7.38 11.91
CA GLN A 45 -14.08 -7.52 13.30
C GLN A 45 -13.62 -6.32 14.15
N ARG A 46 -12.33 -5.98 14.14
CA ARG A 46 -11.79 -4.87 14.93
C ARG A 46 -12.34 -3.50 14.50
N MET A 47 -12.66 -3.32 13.22
CA MET A 47 -13.39 -2.14 12.75
C MET A 47 -14.79 -2.07 13.35
N ASN A 48 -15.51 -3.18 13.34
CA ASN A 48 -16.88 -3.27 13.85
C ASN A 48 -16.96 -3.12 15.37
N GLU A 49 -15.97 -3.59 16.12
CA GLU A 49 -15.84 -3.39 17.57
C GLU A 49 -15.72 -1.91 17.97
N LYS A 50 -15.31 -1.03 17.05
CA LYS A 50 -15.16 0.42 17.28
C LYS A 50 -16.31 1.24 16.71
N ARG A 51 -17.28 0.62 16.05
CA ARG A 51 -18.44 1.30 15.43
C ARG A 51 -19.68 1.08 16.29
N ASP A 52 -20.57 2.06 16.29
CA ASP A 52 -21.87 1.94 16.94
C ASP A 52 -22.84 1.18 16.03
N LEU A 53 -22.67 -0.14 15.98
CA LEU A 53 -23.51 -1.00 15.14
C LEU A 53 -24.87 -1.32 15.76
N VAL A 54 -25.11 -0.90 17.01
CA VAL A 54 -26.43 -1.02 17.64
C VAL A 54 -27.37 0.02 17.03
N ASN A 55 -26.91 1.26 16.92
CA ASN A 55 -27.71 2.33 16.32
C ASN A 55 -27.54 2.43 14.80
N PHE A 56 -26.39 2.00 14.25
CA PHE A 56 -26.07 2.11 12.82
C PHE A 56 -25.54 0.79 12.23
N PRO A 57 -26.36 -0.27 12.17
CA PRO A 57 -25.93 -1.59 11.69
C PRO A 57 -25.46 -1.60 10.23
N GLU A 58 -25.94 -0.67 9.40
CA GLU A 58 -25.51 -0.48 8.02
C GLU A 58 -24.04 -0.08 7.87
N GLN A 59 -23.43 0.45 8.95
CA GLN A 59 -22.01 0.77 8.98
C GLN A 59 -21.13 -0.46 9.21
N ALA A 60 -21.68 -1.67 9.32
CA ALA A 60 -20.90 -2.89 9.51
C ALA A 60 -19.96 -3.15 8.31
N VAL A 61 -18.68 -3.30 8.60
CA VAL A 61 -17.66 -3.73 7.63
C VAL A 61 -17.71 -5.25 7.51
N LYS A 62 -17.85 -5.76 6.30
CA LYS A 62 -17.76 -7.19 6.00
C LYS A 62 -16.35 -7.51 5.53
N ALA A 63 -15.81 -8.66 5.96
CA ALA A 63 -14.51 -9.15 5.47
C ALA A 63 -14.48 -9.24 3.93
N GLY A 64 -15.62 -9.57 3.30
CA GLY A 64 -15.76 -9.57 1.84
C GLY A 64 -15.50 -8.21 1.18
N HIS A 65 -15.85 -7.09 1.84
CA HIS A 65 -15.51 -5.76 1.33
C HIS A 65 -14.00 -5.53 1.34
N LEU A 66 -13.32 -5.91 2.43
CA LEU A 66 -11.87 -5.77 2.52
C LEU A 66 -11.15 -6.64 1.49
N ASN A 67 -11.63 -7.88 1.29
CA ASN A 67 -11.10 -8.75 0.25
C ASN A 67 -11.32 -8.19 -1.16
N ALA A 68 -12.50 -7.62 -1.43
CA ALA A 68 -12.78 -6.98 -2.71
C ALA A 68 -11.87 -5.77 -2.96
N MET A 69 -11.61 -4.94 -1.95
CA MET A 69 -10.65 -3.82 -2.07
C MET A 69 -9.25 -4.31 -2.39
N GLY A 70 -8.77 -5.34 -1.70
CA GLY A 70 -7.45 -5.94 -1.98
C GLY A 70 -7.34 -6.50 -3.39
N LEU A 71 -8.39 -7.15 -3.90
CA LEU A 71 -8.42 -7.65 -5.28
C LEU A 71 -8.44 -6.53 -6.32
N ILE A 72 -9.15 -5.43 -6.06
CA ILE A 72 -9.18 -4.27 -6.97
C ILE A 72 -7.80 -3.62 -7.04
N ASP A 73 -7.14 -3.45 -5.89
CA ASP A 73 -5.77 -2.91 -5.80
C ASP A 73 -4.78 -3.80 -6.58
N GLU A 74 -4.88 -5.11 -6.39
CA GLU A 74 -4.07 -6.09 -7.09
C GLU A 74 -4.25 -6.04 -8.62
N ILE A 75 -5.51 -6.03 -9.09
CA ILE A 75 -5.80 -5.87 -10.52
C ILE A 75 -5.24 -4.55 -11.07
N SER A 76 -5.26 -3.49 -10.25
CA SER A 76 -4.71 -2.18 -10.63
C SER A 76 -3.18 -2.22 -10.76
N HIS A 77 -2.50 -2.93 -9.86
CA HIS A 77 -1.06 -3.19 -9.97
C HIS A 77 -0.71 -3.95 -11.24
N GLN A 78 -1.42 -5.04 -11.54
CA GLN A 78 -1.23 -5.83 -12.76
C GLN A 78 -1.44 -4.98 -14.03
N LEU A 79 -2.52 -4.19 -14.07
CA LEU A 79 -2.81 -3.29 -15.19
C LEU A 79 -1.67 -2.27 -15.40
N MET A 80 -1.17 -1.68 -14.32
CA MET A 80 -0.08 -0.71 -14.38
C MET A 80 1.23 -1.37 -14.81
N GLN A 81 1.52 -2.57 -14.31
CA GLN A 81 2.70 -3.34 -14.73
C GLN A 81 2.66 -3.62 -16.24
N GLN A 82 1.53 -4.10 -16.76
CA GLN A 82 1.37 -4.36 -18.19
C GLN A 82 1.48 -3.07 -19.00
N TYR A 83 0.86 -1.97 -18.57
CA TYR A 83 0.96 -0.67 -19.24
C TYR A 83 2.42 -0.18 -19.32
N ARG A 84 3.18 -0.33 -18.24
CA ARG A 84 4.61 -0.01 -18.20
C ARG A 84 5.38 -0.91 -19.16
N GLN A 85 5.13 -2.21 -19.19
CA GLN A 85 5.91 -3.12 -20.04
C GLN A 85 5.62 -2.96 -21.53
N GLU A 86 4.35 -2.80 -21.90
CA GLU A 86 3.92 -2.91 -23.30
C GLU A 86 3.69 -1.56 -23.99
N ILE A 87 3.29 -0.52 -23.26
CA ILE A 87 2.81 0.73 -23.84
C ILE A 87 3.77 1.90 -23.59
N ASN A 88 4.21 2.08 -22.34
CA ASN A 88 5.09 3.21 -21.98
C ASN A 88 6.05 2.85 -20.83
N PRO A 89 7.17 2.15 -21.14
CA PRO A 89 8.17 1.75 -20.15
C PRO A 89 8.69 2.84 -19.22
N PRO A 90 9.04 4.04 -19.71
CA PRO A 90 9.55 5.11 -18.85
C PRO A 90 8.44 5.99 -18.25
N VAL A 91 7.18 5.54 -18.18
CA VAL A 91 6.06 6.41 -17.75
C VAL A 91 6.28 7.02 -16.37
N LEU A 92 6.68 6.22 -15.37
CA LEU A 92 6.87 6.70 -13.99
C LEU A 92 8.10 7.59 -13.88
N GLU A 93 9.22 7.20 -14.52
CA GLU A 93 10.43 8.03 -14.60
C GLU A 93 10.13 9.41 -15.22
N ARG A 94 9.42 9.44 -16.35
CA ARG A 94 9.04 10.69 -17.03
C ARG A 94 8.07 11.51 -16.21
N ALA A 95 7.09 10.88 -15.57
CA ALA A 95 6.15 11.56 -14.70
C ALA A 95 6.87 12.21 -13.50
N LEU A 96 7.77 11.47 -12.86
CA LEU A 96 8.58 11.96 -11.75
C LEU A 96 9.49 13.11 -12.18
N ALA A 97 10.20 12.97 -13.31
CA ALA A 97 11.06 14.03 -13.84
C ALA A 97 10.26 15.30 -14.19
N TRP A 98 9.06 15.15 -14.74
CA TRP A 98 8.18 16.27 -15.04
C TRP A 98 7.68 16.97 -13.77
N LEU A 99 7.29 16.20 -12.74
CA LEU A 99 6.90 16.73 -11.44
C LEU A 99 8.07 17.44 -10.74
N ASP A 100 9.27 16.86 -10.78
CA ASP A 100 10.50 17.44 -10.24
C ASP A 100 10.83 18.78 -10.93
N GLY A 101 10.67 18.86 -12.26
CA GLY A 101 10.88 20.09 -13.03
C GLY A 101 9.82 21.16 -12.77
N ARG A 102 8.54 20.76 -12.56
CA ARG A 102 7.43 21.71 -12.39
C ARG A 102 7.25 22.21 -10.96
N LEU A 103 7.43 21.33 -9.98
CA LEU A 103 7.16 21.59 -8.55
C LEU A 103 8.44 21.72 -7.72
N GLY A 104 9.58 21.31 -8.28
CA GLY A 104 10.86 21.22 -7.60
C GLY A 104 11.00 19.90 -6.84
N ARG A 105 12.17 19.26 -6.98
CA ARG A 105 12.48 17.96 -6.37
C ARG A 105 12.26 17.91 -4.86
N ALA A 106 12.53 19.01 -4.15
CA ALA A 106 12.30 19.08 -2.71
C ALA A 106 10.81 19.00 -2.34
N ALA A 107 9.91 19.59 -3.14
CA ALA A 107 8.48 19.52 -2.88
C ALA A 107 7.95 18.11 -3.18
N VAL A 108 8.37 17.52 -4.30
CA VAL A 108 8.01 16.15 -4.68
C VAL A 108 8.47 15.16 -3.60
N ASN A 109 9.73 15.24 -3.16
CA ASN A 109 10.26 14.36 -2.11
C ASN A 109 9.49 14.50 -0.79
N ARG A 110 9.12 15.72 -0.37
CA ARG A 110 8.29 15.90 0.82
C ARG A 110 6.92 15.23 0.68
N THR A 111 6.30 15.32 -0.49
CA THR A 111 5.00 14.69 -0.77
C THR A 111 5.12 13.17 -0.73
N LEU A 112 6.11 12.59 -1.43
CA LEU A 112 6.35 11.14 -1.43
C LEU A 112 6.63 10.62 -0.03
N ARG A 113 7.49 11.33 0.72
CA ARG A 113 7.79 10.96 2.11
C ARG A 113 6.57 11.02 3.01
N ARG A 114 5.74 12.05 2.87
CA ARG A 114 4.49 12.17 3.63
C ARG A 114 3.52 11.05 3.28
N PHE A 115 3.39 10.72 2.00
CA PHE A 115 2.55 9.62 1.55
C PHE A 115 3.02 8.29 2.15
N ALA A 116 4.31 7.97 2.06
CA ALA A 116 4.89 6.76 2.61
C ALA A 116 4.89 6.71 4.16
N ASP A 117 4.75 7.84 4.85
CA ASP A 117 4.51 7.84 6.30
C ASP A 117 3.04 7.63 6.68
N GLU A 118 2.12 8.20 5.89
CA GLU A 118 0.67 8.08 6.11
C GLU A 118 0.14 6.70 5.67
N PHE A 119 0.72 6.12 4.63
CA PHE A 119 0.42 4.81 4.05
C PHE A 119 1.69 3.96 3.95
N PRO A 120 2.29 3.60 5.10
CA PRO A 120 3.58 2.92 5.12
C PRO A 120 3.46 1.49 4.60
N ALA A 121 4.49 1.07 3.87
CA ALA A 121 4.78 -0.34 3.66
C ALA A 121 4.86 -1.05 5.03
N LEU A 122 4.48 -2.32 5.11
CA LEU A 122 4.33 -3.02 6.38
C LEU A 122 5.63 -3.04 7.19
N ALA A 123 6.77 -3.24 6.52
CA ALA A 123 8.09 -3.23 7.14
C ALA A 123 8.43 -1.86 7.78
N VAL A 124 8.02 -0.76 7.14
CA VAL A 124 8.16 0.60 7.68
C VAL A 124 7.23 0.82 8.88
N TYR A 125 5.98 0.34 8.78
CA TYR A 125 5.03 0.42 9.89
C TYR A 125 5.53 -0.34 11.14
N ARG A 126 6.06 -1.55 10.93
CA ARG A 126 6.64 -2.41 11.97
C ARG A 126 8.02 -1.97 12.44
N ARG A 127 8.60 -0.92 11.84
CA ARG A 127 9.93 -0.38 12.14
C ARG A 127 11.07 -1.39 11.90
N GLU A 128 10.84 -2.32 10.99
CA GLU A 128 11.86 -3.26 10.50
C GLU A 128 12.84 -2.53 9.57
N ILE A 129 12.34 -1.50 8.87
CA ILE A 129 13.11 -0.58 8.03
C ILE A 129 12.66 0.85 8.37
N ASP A 130 13.58 1.80 8.35
CA ASP A 130 13.22 3.21 8.49
C ASP A 130 12.64 3.78 7.18
N LEU A 131 11.86 4.86 7.30
CA LEU A 131 11.16 5.47 6.16
C LEU A 131 12.11 6.02 5.10
N ASP A 132 13.23 6.63 5.52
CA ASP A 132 14.15 7.26 4.60
C ASP A 132 14.96 6.17 3.86
N GLY A 133 15.40 5.13 4.56
CA GLY A 133 16.00 3.93 3.97
C GLY A 133 15.04 3.20 3.03
N TYR A 134 13.74 3.13 3.34
CA TYR A 134 12.73 2.64 2.40
C TYR A 134 12.70 3.50 1.13
N LEU A 135 12.57 4.82 1.23
CA LEU A 135 12.47 5.71 0.05
C LEU A 135 13.72 5.74 -0.83
N GLU A 136 14.88 5.41 -0.29
CA GLU A 136 16.15 5.27 -1.02
C GLU A 136 16.32 3.91 -1.69
N GLY A 137 15.50 2.92 -1.33
CA GLY A 137 15.51 1.58 -1.86
C GLY A 137 14.77 1.39 -3.18
N GLU A 138 14.75 0.13 -3.62
CA GLU A 138 14.02 -0.33 -4.79
C GLU A 138 13.48 -1.74 -4.58
N THR A 139 12.48 -2.09 -5.37
CA THR A 139 11.88 -3.42 -5.46
C THR A 139 11.91 -3.86 -6.91
N ASP A 140 12.43 -5.05 -7.21
CA ASP A 140 12.48 -5.59 -8.57
C ASP A 140 13.07 -4.60 -9.61
N GLY A 141 14.09 -3.82 -9.19
CA GLY A 141 14.74 -2.80 -10.01
C GLY A 141 13.91 -1.53 -10.24
N VAL A 142 12.81 -1.35 -9.50
CA VAL A 142 11.98 -0.15 -9.51
C VAL A 142 12.22 0.65 -8.22
N PRO A 143 12.78 1.87 -8.31
CA PRO A 143 12.99 2.73 -7.15
C PRO A 143 11.68 3.05 -6.44
N HIS A 144 11.62 3.04 -5.11
CA HIS A 144 10.38 3.31 -4.35
C HIS A 144 9.83 4.74 -4.52
N ARG A 145 10.57 5.63 -5.18
CA ARG A 145 10.09 6.96 -5.59
C ARG A 145 9.24 6.92 -6.87
N GLN A 146 9.18 5.79 -7.57
CA GLN A 146 8.42 5.56 -8.80
C GLN A 146 7.26 4.62 -8.53
#